data_AF-A0A3L7TC42-F1
#
_entry.id   AF-A0A3L7TC42-F1
#
_cell.length_a   1.000
_cell.length_b   1.000
_cell.length_c   1.000
_cell.angle_alpha   90.00
_cell.angle_beta   90.00
_cell.angle_gamma   90.00
#
_symmetry.space_group_name_H-M   'P 1'
#
loop_
_entity.id
_entity.type
_entity.pdbx_description
1 polymer ?
#
loop_
_entity_poly.entity_id
_entity_poly.type
_entity_poly.pdbx_seq_one_letter_code
_entity_poly.pdbx_strand_id
1 'polypeptide(L)'
;MQFTQIIGSAALLSFALLLQSSAKPAPPAQRASRAPGQSAQPANNAAQSGKVRAAGIWYGVESAPKKHAGALRIAAYNVENLFDPMDDPMQSGEYDDIDEVTKPVRLKALAKAIHELDADVLCMEEVESKAALEWFRDTYLSDMGYEFVASEDVGYYRGVEQSVLSRVPIEKVTIWSAERIDDMLAAQTPELATQLKGNWAMPEKGAKPTTHFQRSPLMVDLKTKDGYAFTVISVHYKAGAFDHQRELEALQTEAFVKARLDADPKINLVVLGDFNGTPNDMNVKVLRTSALGLRSGYDFRAQKEAPKELYTTHASNRSIDFMIMTPGMAEDVVDGSYFVLGTLHAASDWDYKKAAEIPPPDGYASDHYPLAIEILPTNEGEHHVLPTTPSQEATPATRQEAPSKSTNTTSEPSADGAPPKPIGDAASASDVALADALKTAGWHYEMPQPKSKTAKWGNFNKGTTWFPGYWLNATTNKTSATQPVASDNFKGDGLPKPAWVKGGSPSEPSWVEFLCTGS
;
A
#
# COMPACT_ATOMS: atom_id res chain seq x y z
N MET A 1 40.10 40.89 -74.70
CA MET A 1 39.64 41.57 -73.49
C MET A 1 39.12 40.52 -72.51
N GLN A 2 39.76 40.52 -71.34
CA GLN A 2 39.42 39.98 -70.02
C GLN A 2 38.13 39.16 -69.83
N PHE A 3 38.29 37.90 -69.40
CA PHE A 3 37.98 37.33 -68.05
C PHE A 3 36.55 36.78 -68.02
N THR A 4 36.23 35.52 -67.68
CA THR A 4 36.96 34.43 -66.98
C THR A 4 36.27 33.12 -67.35
N GLN A 5 37.00 32.08 -67.75
CA GLN A 5 36.54 30.69 -67.83
C GLN A 5 37.74 29.74 -67.91
N ILE A 6 37.49 28.43 -67.69
CA ILE A 6 38.32 27.21 -67.90
C ILE A 6 38.52 26.44 -66.57
N ILE A 7 37.78 25.34 -66.30
CA ILE A 7 37.93 23.93 -66.77
C ILE A 7 39.20 23.31 -66.13
N GLY A 8 39.20 22.21 -65.36
CA GLY A 8 38.63 20.88 -65.60
C GLY A 8 39.71 19.96 -66.19
N SER A 9 40.00 18.81 -65.55
CA SER A 9 40.60 17.54 -66.07
C SER A 9 41.26 16.79 -64.89
N ALA A 10 40.88 15.57 -64.49
CA ALA A 10 40.85 14.27 -65.17
C ALA A 10 42.24 13.74 -65.55
N ALA A 11 42.71 12.70 -64.85
CA ALA A 11 43.64 11.70 -65.35
C ALA A 11 43.46 10.37 -64.61
N LEU A 12 43.68 9.29 -65.36
CA LEU A 12 43.21 7.91 -65.22
C LEU A 12 44.43 6.99 -65.44
N LEU A 13 44.32 5.72 -64.99
CA LEU A 13 45.14 4.53 -65.33
C LEU A 13 46.59 4.47 -64.80
N SER A 14 47.22 3.31 -64.50
CA SER A 14 46.82 1.91 -64.30
C SER A 14 48.08 1.07 -63.96
N PHE A 15 47.87 0.02 -63.14
CA PHE A 15 48.48 -1.33 -63.13
C PHE A 15 49.99 -1.62 -63.11
N ALA A 16 50.33 -2.57 -62.20
CA ALA A 16 51.28 -3.71 -62.27
C ALA A 16 52.26 -3.74 -61.07
N LEU A 17 52.67 -4.84 -60.43
CA LEU A 17 52.26 -6.25 -60.34
C LEU A 17 53.17 -6.87 -59.22
N LEU A 18 52.62 -7.76 -58.37
CA LEU A 18 53.23 -8.86 -57.58
C LEU A 18 54.69 -8.75 -57.02
N LEU A 19 54.99 -9.06 -55.75
CA LEU A 19 54.93 -10.40 -55.13
C LEU A 19 54.98 -10.37 -53.58
N GLN A 20 54.55 -11.50 -53.02
CA GLN A 20 54.21 -11.86 -51.64
C GLN A 20 55.40 -11.97 -50.65
N SER A 21 55.16 -11.74 -49.36
CA SER A 21 55.17 -12.83 -48.35
C SER A 21 54.54 -12.44 -47.00
N SER A 22 53.51 -13.23 -46.63
CA SER A 22 53.26 -13.86 -45.32
C SER A 22 53.31 -13.07 -44.00
N ALA A 23 52.14 -12.63 -43.49
CA ALA A 23 51.65 -12.91 -42.13
C ALA A 23 50.21 -12.36 -41.92
N LYS A 24 49.29 -13.18 -41.40
CA LYS A 24 47.84 -12.91 -41.25
C LYS A 24 47.52 -11.90 -40.13
N PRO A 25 46.60 -10.93 -40.35
CA PRO A 25 45.85 -10.26 -39.28
C PRO A 25 44.41 -10.81 -39.13
N ALA A 26 43.92 -10.81 -37.89
CA ALA A 26 42.61 -11.35 -37.49
C ALA A 26 41.42 -10.50 -37.98
N PRO A 27 40.24 -11.11 -38.25
CA PRO A 27 39.08 -10.42 -38.84
C PRO A 27 38.23 -9.66 -37.80
N PRO A 28 37.43 -8.66 -38.25
CA PRO A 28 36.59 -7.84 -37.40
C PRO A 28 35.33 -8.59 -36.97
N ALA A 29 35.00 -8.53 -35.68
CA ALA A 29 33.84 -9.21 -35.11
C ALA A 29 32.53 -8.55 -35.57
N GLN A 30 31.68 -9.37 -36.19
CA GLN A 30 30.32 -9.04 -36.61
C GLN A 30 29.37 -8.93 -35.42
N ARG A 31 28.39 -8.03 -35.62
CA ARG A 31 27.18 -7.81 -34.83
C ARG A 31 26.39 -9.11 -34.67
N ALA A 32 26.15 -9.53 -33.42
CA ALA A 32 25.21 -10.59 -33.09
C ALA A 32 24.13 -10.04 -32.14
N SER A 33 22.88 -10.32 -32.49
CA SER A 33 21.65 -10.07 -31.75
C SER A 33 21.68 -10.69 -30.36
N ARG A 34 21.35 -9.91 -29.31
CA ARG A 34 21.08 -10.43 -27.96
C ARG A 34 19.58 -10.46 -27.68
N ALA A 35 19.11 -11.63 -27.29
CA ALA A 35 17.82 -11.88 -26.66
C ALA A 35 17.73 -11.17 -25.29
N PRO A 36 16.53 -10.91 -24.74
CA PRO A 36 16.36 -10.21 -23.49
C PRO A 36 16.79 -11.13 -22.33
N GLY A 37 17.89 -10.75 -21.68
CA GLY A 37 18.35 -11.39 -20.46
C GLY A 37 17.61 -10.83 -19.26
N GLN A 38 16.95 -11.73 -18.52
CA GLN A 38 16.46 -11.53 -17.17
C GLN A 38 17.61 -11.04 -16.28
N SER A 39 17.51 -9.84 -15.72
CA SER A 39 18.32 -9.42 -14.58
C SER A 39 17.69 -9.97 -13.31
N ALA A 40 17.84 -11.27 -13.08
CA ALA A 40 17.75 -11.83 -11.75
C ALA A 40 19.01 -11.38 -11.00
N GLN A 41 18.88 -10.42 -10.09
CA GLN A 41 19.91 -10.21 -9.07
C GLN A 41 20.02 -11.51 -8.25
N PRO A 42 21.20 -12.12 -8.14
CA PRO A 42 21.35 -13.30 -7.32
C PRO A 42 21.18 -12.90 -5.86
N ALA A 43 20.28 -13.59 -5.17
CA ALA A 43 20.32 -13.69 -3.72
C ALA A 43 21.74 -14.07 -3.32
N ASN A 44 22.42 -13.20 -2.56
CA ASN A 44 23.69 -13.52 -1.95
C ASN A 44 23.46 -14.60 -0.87
N ASN A 45 23.34 -15.85 -1.32
CA ASN A 45 23.60 -17.01 -0.49
C ASN A 45 25.08 -16.97 -0.16
N ALA A 46 25.41 -16.36 0.98
CA ALA A 46 26.69 -16.53 1.60
C ALA A 46 26.89 -18.02 1.89
N ALA A 47 27.57 -18.70 0.99
CA ALA A 47 28.13 -20.02 1.21
C ALA A 47 29.16 -19.90 2.35
N GLN A 48 28.72 -20.13 3.58
CA GLN A 48 29.61 -20.38 4.72
C GLN A 48 29.27 -21.75 5.33
N SER A 49 30.13 -22.72 4.99
CA SER A 49 30.13 -24.13 5.38
C SER A 49 28.96 -24.97 4.82
N GLY A 50 29.26 -26.15 4.27
CA GLY A 50 28.25 -27.13 3.80
C GLY A 50 27.45 -27.79 4.93
N LYS A 51 27.19 -27.09 6.03
CA LYS A 51 26.33 -27.54 7.13
C LYS A 51 25.03 -26.74 7.11
N VAL A 52 23.91 -27.45 7.07
CA VAL A 52 22.58 -26.89 7.23
C VAL A 52 22.49 -26.21 8.61
N ARG A 53 22.14 -24.92 8.65
CA ARG A 53 21.75 -24.23 9.88
C ARG A 53 20.33 -24.68 10.22
N ALA A 54 20.15 -25.29 11.39
CA ALA A 54 18.83 -25.76 11.83
C ALA A 54 17.85 -24.60 12.01
N ALA A 55 16.56 -24.91 11.92
CA ALA A 55 15.50 -23.95 12.25
C ALA A 55 15.66 -23.43 13.69
N GLY A 56 15.33 -22.16 13.91
CA GLY A 56 15.48 -21.51 15.21
C GLY A 56 15.32 -20.00 15.10
N ILE A 57 15.59 -19.28 16.21
CA ILE A 57 15.65 -17.82 16.16
C ILE A 57 16.98 -17.41 15.53
N TRP A 58 16.93 -16.83 14.34
CA TRP A 58 18.12 -16.44 13.59
C TRP A 58 18.43 -14.96 13.63
N TYR A 59 17.38 -14.16 13.83
CA TYR A 59 17.35 -12.72 13.75
C TYR A 59 16.52 -12.17 14.90
N GLY A 60 16.78 -10.93 15.29
CA GLY A 60 16.09 -10.30 16.41
C GLY A 60 16.49 -10.85 17.79
N VAL A 61 15.83 -10.34 18.82
CA VAL A 61 15.92 -10.85 20.20
C VAL A 61 15.01 -12.06 20.38
N GLU A 62 15.42 -13.05 21.18
CA GLU A 62 14.62 -14.26 21.41
C GLU A 62 13.33 -14.01 22.23
N SER A 63 13.32 -12.92 23.00
CA SER A 63 12.18 -12.52 23.84
C SER A 63 12.11 -11.01 23.87
N ALA A 64 10.89 -10.48 23.92
CA ALA A 64 10.71 -9.04 23.97
C ALA A 64 11.31 -8.50 25.29
N PRO A 65 12.02 -7.36 25.26
CA PRO A 65 12.44 -6.70 26.49
C PRO A 65 11.24 -6.39 27.37
N LYS A 66 11.44 -6.35 28.69
CA LYS A 66 10.39 -5.92 29.60
C LYS A 66 10.00 -4.47 29.28
N LYS A 67 8.71 -4.23 29.05
CA LYS A 67 8.18 -2.89 28.78
C LYS A 67 8.48 -1.92 29.94
N HIS A 68 8.95 -0.71 29.64
CA HIS A 68 9.21 0.30 30.65
C HIS A 68 7.90 0.74 31.32
N ALA A 69 7.97 1.06 32.62
CA ALA A 69 6.80 1.45 33.37
C ALA A 69 6.21 2.76 32.82
N GLY A 70 4.92 2.74 32.49
CA GLY A 70 4.21 3.89 31.93
C GLY A 70 4.45 4.11 30.42
N ALA A 71 5.28 3.30 29.77
CA ALA A 71 5.51 3.42 28.34
C ALA A 71 4.41 2.74 27.51
N LEU A 72 4.16 3.29 26.32
CA LEU A 72 3.39 2.63 25.26
C LEU A 72 4.36 1.98 24.29
N ARG A 73 4.12 0.71 23.95
CA ARG A 73 4.87 0.01 22.91
C ARG A 73 4.13 0.10 21.58
N ILE A 74 4.80 0.65 20.57
CA ILE A 74 4.31 0.78 19.20
C ILE A 74 5.09 -0.19 18.33
N ALA A 75 4.40 -0.95 17.49
CA ALA A 75 5.00 -2.00 16.69
C ALA A 75 4.50 -2.04 15.24
N ALA A 76 5.31 -2.62 14.36
CA ALA A 76 4.94 -3.00 13.01
C ALA A 76 5.21 -4.48 12.76
N TYR A 77 4.34 -5.15 12.01
CA TYR A 77 4.49 -6.56 11.66
C TYR A 77 3.78 -6.94 10.36
N ASN A 78 4.53 -7.19 9.29
CA ASN A 78 4.00 -7.88 8.11
C ASN A 78 3.72 -9.35 8.46
N VAL A 79 2.46 -9.76 8.38
CA VAL A 79 2.01 -11.09 8.82
C VAL A 79 1.95 -12.14 7.71
N GLU A 80 2.51 -11.84 6.53
CA GLU A 80 2.61 -12.75 5.39
C GLU A 80 1.24 -13.31 4.98
N ASN A 81 0.38 -12.45 4.43
CA ASN A 81 -0.94 -12.79 3.89
C ASN A 81 -1.85 -13.47 4.93
N LEU A 82 -2.36 -12.71 5.89
CA LEU A 82 -3.36 -13.17 6.87
C LEU A 82 -4.76 -13.16 6.24
N PHE A 83 -5.13 -14.32 5.68
CA PHE A 83 -6.48 -14.63 5.20
C PHE A 83 -7.29 -15.46 6.22
N ASP A 84 -8.57 -15.12 6.37
CA ASP A 84 -9.56 -15.81 7.18
C ASP A 84 -10.21 -16.99 6.42
N PRO A 85 -11.07 -17.82 7.03
CA PRO A 85 -11.67 -18.99 6.38
C PRO A 85 -13.00 -18.70 5.66
N MET A 86 -13.40 -17.43 5.50
CA MET A 86 -14.64 -16.99 4.85
C MET A 86 -14.31 -16.53 3.43
N ASP A 87 -14.97 -17.13 2.45
CA ASP A 87 -14.85 -16.77 1.02
C ASP A 87 -15.40 -15.35 0.77
N ASP A 88 -14.54 -14.47 0.27
CA ASP A 88 -14.85 -13.19 -0.36
C ASP A 88 -15.05 -13.38 -1.87
N PRO A 89 -16.30 -13.42 -2.36
CA PRO A 89 -16.57 -13.65 -3.78
C PRO A 89 -16.00 -12.56 -4.70
N MET A 90 -15.62 -11.40 -4.16
CA MET A 90 -14.99 -10.31 -4.90
C MET A 90 -13.51 -10.59 -5.20
N GLN A 91 -12.87 -11.49 -4.45
CA GLN A 91 -11.50 -11.94 -4.61
C GLN A 91 -11.46 -13.38 -5.14
N SER A 92 -11.97 -13.59 -6.36
CA SER A 92 -12.01 -14.90 -7.00
C SER A 92 -11.17 -14.98 -8.28
N GLY A 93 -10.63 -16.16 -8.61
CA GLY A 93 -9.90 -16.39 -9.86
C GLY A 93 -8.45 -16.84 -9.69
N GLU A 94 -7.48 -16.06 -10.18
CA GLU A 94 -6.04 -16.39 -10.01
C GLU A 94 -5.54 -16.09 -8.58
N TYR A 95 -6.23 -15.19 -7.88
CA TYR A 95 -5.97 -14.78 -6.50
C TYR A 95 -7.25 -15.02 -5.68
N ASP A 96 -7.61 -16.30 -5.55
CA ASP A 96 -8.77 -16.74 -4.78
C ASP A 96 -8.40 -16.82 -3.30
N ASP A 97 -9.05 -16.03 -2.47
CA ASP A 97 -8.75 -15.88 -1.03
C ASP A 97 -8.96 -17.19 -0.25
N ILE A 98 -9.99 -17.98 -0.60
CA ILE A 98 -10.29 -19.26 0.05
C ILE A 98 -9.21 -20.32 -0.18
N ASP A 99 -8.41 -20.18 -1.24
CA ASP A 99 -7.25 -21.03 -1.50
C ASP A 99 -6.00 -20.53 -0.73
N GLU A 100 -6.00 -19.28 -0.24
CA GLU A 100 -4.93 -18.65 0.55
C GLU A 100 -5.18 -18.68 2.09
N VAL A 101 -6.28 -19.30 2.55
CA VAL A 101 -6.66 -19.40 3.97
C VAL A 101 -5.48 -19.72 4.89
N THR A 102 -5.30 -18.88 5.90
CA THR A 102 -4.18 -19.06 6.83
C THR A 102 -4.38 -20.29 7.70
N LYS A 103 -3.43 -21.23 7.61
CA LYS A 103 -3.51 -22.49 8.36
C LYS A 103 -3.49 -22.25 9.88
N PRO A 104 -4.26 -23.02 10.68
CA PRO A 104 -4.33 -22.86 12.13
C PRO A 104 -2.99 -22.91 12.88
N VAL A 105 -2.00 -23.65 12.37
CA VAL A 105 -0.65 -23.69 12.97
C VAL A 105 0.05 -22.34 12.83
N ARG A 106 -0.07 -21.68 11.67
CA ARG A 106 0.50 -20.34 11.43
C ARG A 106 -0.25 -19.28 12.24
N LEU A 107 -1.58 -19.36 12.33
CA LEU A 107 -2.39 -18.46 13.19
C LEU A 107 -1.93 -18.47 14.65
N LYS A 108 -1.68 -19.67 15.20
CA LYS A 108 -1.14 -19.82 16.57
C LYS A 108 0.28 -19.28 16.70
N ALA A 109 1.11 -19.42 15.67
CA ALA A 109 2.47 -18.89 15.66
C ALA A 109 2.48 -17.35 15.62
N LEU A 110 1.66 -16.75 14.75
CA LEU A 110 1.41 -15.30 14.70
C LEU A 110 0.90 -14.79 16.05
N ALA A 111 -0.12 -15.44 16.61
CA ALA A 111 -0.67 -15.09 17.91
C ALA A 111 0.40 -15.14 19.00
N LYS A 112 1.20 -16.21 19.06
CA LYS A 112 2.32 -16.31 20.01
C LYS A 112 3.32 -15.16 19.85
N ALA A 113 3.69 -14.81 18.61
CA ALA A 113 4.61 -13.71 18.35
C ALA A 113 4.02 -12.37 18.82
N ILE A 114 2.74 -12.12 18.56
CA ILE A 114 2.05 -10.88 18.98
C ILE A 114 1.92 -10.80 20.51
N HIS A 115 1.63 -11.90 21.20
CA HIS A 115 1.64 -11.95 22.67
C HIS A 115 3.01 -11.65 23.26
N GLU A 116 4.06 -12.20 22.67
CA GLU A 116 5.45 -11.93 23.09
C GLU A 116 5.83 -10.46 22.82
N LEU A 117 5.40 -9.90 21.69
CA LEU A 117 5.64 -8.51 21.32
C LEU A 117 4.99 -7.52 22.30
N ASP A 118 3.80 -7.84 22.83
CA ASP A 118 3.02 -7.05 23.80
C ASP A 118 2.91 -5.57 23.42
N ALA A 119 2.57 -5.30 22.16
CA ALA A 119 2.35 -3.95 21.66
C ALA A 119 1.05 -3.37 22.21
N ASP A 120 1.04 -2.06 22.46
CA ASP A 120 -0.17 -1.29 22.77
C ASP A 120 -0.82 -0.76 21.50
N VAL A 121 -0.02 -0.50 20.46
CA VAL A 121 -0.47 -0.22 19.08
C VAL A 121 0.35 -1.07 18.13
N LEU A 122 -0.31 -1.91 17.34
CA LEU A 122 0.30 -2.81 16.37
C LEU A 122 -0.20 -2.48 14.97
N CYS A 123 0.69 -1.94 14.13
CA CYS A 123 0.49 -1.84 12.69
C CYS A 123 0.81 -3.19 12.04
N MET A 124 -0.10 -3.70 11.22
CA MET A 124 0.02 -4.98 10.54
C MET A 124 -0.10 -4.77 9.04
N GLU A 125 0.81 -5.37 8.30
CA GLU A 125 0.77 -5.41 6.84
C GLU A 125 0.35 -6.80 6.36
N GLU A 126 -0.25 -6.85 5.18
CA GLU A 126 -0.74 -8.07 4.54
C GLU A 126 -1.91 -8.74 5.27
N VAL A 127 -2.87 -7.96 5.74
CA VAL A 127 -4.10 -8.47 6.38
C VAL A 127 -5.24 -8.40 5.39
N GLU A 128 -5.94 -9.51 5.18
CA GLU A 128 -6.97 -9.60 4.13
C GLU A 128 -8.00 -8.48 4.17
N SER A 129 -8.60 -8.27 5.34
CA SER A 129 -9.67 -7.30 5.53
C SER A 129 -9.83 -6.94 6.99
N LYS A 130 -10.66 -5.94 7.26
CA LYS A 130 -11.09 -5.62 8.63
C LYS A 130 -11.81 -6.80 9.29
N ALA A 131 -12.63 -7.54 8.55
CA ALA A 131 -13.35 -8.69 9.09
C ALA A 131 -12.38 -9.81 9.50
N ALA A 132 -11.39 -10.12 8.65
CA ALA A 132 -10.32 -11.07 8.95
C ALA A 132 -9.52 -10.65 10.19
N LEU A 133 -9.22 -9.35 10.30
CA LEU A 133 -8.50 -8.80 11.44
C LEU A 133 -9.28 -8.93 12.75
N GLU A 134 -10.57 -8.58 12.74
CA GLU A 134 -11.46 -8.71 13.89
C GLU A 134 -11.65 -10.18 14.29
N TRP A 135 -11.84 -11.07 13.33
CA TRP A 135 -11.89 -12.51 13.55
C TRP A 135 -10.61 -13.04 14.20
N PHE A 136 -9.44 -12.66 13.66
CA PHE A 136 -8.16 -13.09 14.19
C PHE A 136 -7.96 -12.57 15.62
N ARG A 137 -8.25 -11.28 15.87
CA ARG A 137 -8.23 -10.66 17.19
C ARG A 137 -9.11 -11.42 18.17
N ASP A 138 -10.38 -11.66 17.82
CA ASP A 138 -11.36 -12.26 18.72
C ASP A 138 -11.07 -13.75 18.98
N THR A 139 -10.50 -14.45 18.00
CA THR A 139 -10.21 -15.88 18.11
C THR A 139 -8.88 -16.15 18.82
N TYR A 140 -7.85 -15.34 18.56
CA TYR A 140 -6.48 -15.64 18.96
C TYR A 140 -5.87 -14.63 19.93
N LEU A 141 -6.39 -13.41 20.02
CA LEU A 141 -5.81 -12.30 20.81
C LEU A 141 -6.83 -11.66 21.79
N SER A 142 -7.94 -12.34 22.08
CA SER A 142 -9.05 -11.78 22.88
C SER A 142 -8.65 -11.31 24.29
N ASP A 143 -7.58 -11.87 24.85
CA ASP A 143 -7.01 -11.55 26.15
C ASP A 143 -6.00 -10.38 26.11
N MET A 144 -5.61 -9.93 24.91
CA MET A 144 -4.61 -8.86 24.74
C MET A 144 -5.18 -7.45 24.90
N GLY A 145 -6.51 -7.29 24.99
CA GLY A 145 -7.15 -5.99 25.25
C GLY A 145 -7.12 -5.00 24.07
N TYR A 146 -6.94 -5.48 22.85
CA TYR A 146 -7.08 -4.66 21.65
C TYR A 146 -8.57 -4.30 21.43
N GLU A 147 -8.99 -3.17 21.97
CA GLU A 147 -10.39 -2.69 21.87
C GLU A 147 -10.68 -1.98 20.54
N PHE A 148 -9.64 -1.44 19.88
CA PHE A 148 -9.79 -0.59 18.69
C PHE A 148 -9.10 -1.21 17.47
N VAL A 149 -9.77 -1.11 16.32
CA VAL A 149 -9.33 -1.69 15.05
C VAL A 149 -9.51 -0.70 13.91
N ALA A 150 -8.51 -0.55 13.05
CA ALA A 150 -8.60 0.15 11.78
C ALA A 150 -8.02 -0.71 10.66
N SER A 151 -8.75 -0.82 9.56
CA SER A 151 -8.36 -1.53 8.33
C SER A 151 -9.36 -1.08 7.27
N GLU A 152 -8.88 -0.59 6.14
CA GLU A 152 -9.70 -0.01 5.07
C GLU A 152 -9.31 -0.68 3.76
N ASP A 153 -10.30 -1.03 2.93
CA ASP A 153 -10.08 -1.58 1.59
C ASP A 153 -9.52 -0.49 0.67
N VAL A 154 -8.36 -0.75 0.07
CA VAL A 154 -7.70 0.18 -0.87
C VAL A 154 -7.86 -0.22 -2.34
N GLY A 155 -8.66 -1.23 -2.63
CA GLY A 155 -8.88 -1.78 -3.97
C GLY A 155 -7.66 -2.54 -4.51
N TYR A 156 -6.80 -3.04 -3.62
CA TYR A 156 -5.67 -3.86 -4.03
C TYR A 156 -6.16 -5.24 -4.48
N TYR A 157 -5.78 -5.68 -5.69
CA TYR A 157 -6.37 -6.87 -6.31
C TYR A 157 -6.15 -8.20 -5.58
N ARG A 158 -5.23 -8.26 -4.62
CA ARG A 158 -5.04 -9.44 -3.74
C ARG A 158 -5.74 -9.29 -2.40
N GLY A 159 -6.45 -8.17 -2.16
CA GLY A 159 -7.11 -7.81 -0.91
C GLY A 159 -6.23 -8.05 0.30
N VAL A 160 -5.12 -7.33 0.39
CA VAL A 160 -4.25 -7.39 1.58
C VAL A 160 -3.85 -5.99 2.00
N GLU A 161 -4.43 -5.58 3.12
CA GLU A 161 -4.45 -4.23 3.64
C GLU A 161 -3.41 -3.97 4.71
N GLN A 162 -3.14 -2.69 4.91
CA GLN A 162 -2.55 -2.17 6.14
C GLN A 162 -3.62 -2.04 7.21
N SER A 163 -3.25 -2.40 8.42
CA SER A 163 -4.18 -2.59 9.52
C SER A 163 -3.58 -2.15 10.85
N VAL A 164 -4.42 -1.78 11.81
CA VAL A 164 -4.01 -1.40 13.16
C VAL A 164 -4.89 -2.11 14.18
N LEU A 165 -4.25 -2.81 15.12
CA LEU A 165 -4.85 -3.22 16.40
C LEU A 165 -4.34 -2.28 17.49
N SER A 166 -5.23 -1.78 18.35
CA SER A 166 -4.86 -0.81 19.38
C SER A 166 -5.60 -0.99 20.70
N ARG A 167 -4.86 -0.82 21.80
CA ARG A 167 -5.38 -0.63 23.17
C ARG A 167 -5.68 0.85 23.47
N VAL A 168 -5.14 1.74 22.63
CA VAL A 168 -5.34 3.18 22.69
C VAL A 168 -6.52 3.56 21.79
N PRO A 169 -7.46 4.40 22.24
CA PRO A 169 -8.56 4.89 21.41
C PRO A 169 -8.08 5.50 20.08
N ILE A 170 -8.74 5.09 19.00
CA ILE A 170 -8.56 5.68 17.66
C ILE A 170 -9.51 6.86 17.54
N GLU A 171 -8.99 8.05 17.26
CA GLU A 171 -9.79 9.26 17.03
C GLU A 171 -10.14 9.45 15.56
N LYS A 172 -9.22 9.09 14.66
CA LYS A 172 -9.40 9.27 13.22
C LYS A 172 -8.62 8.25 12.42
N VAL A 173 -9.21 7.76 11.34
CA VAL A 173 -8.57 6.96 10.31
C VAL A 173 -8.56 7.77 9.01
N THR A 174 -7.42 7.77 8.31
CA THR A 174 -7.26 8.43 7.01
C THR A 174 -6.57 7.47 6.05
N ILE A 175 -7.14 7.32 4.86
CA ILE A 175 -6.63 6.49 3.76
C ILE A 175 -6.65 7.32 2.47
N TRP A 176 -5.79 6.94 1.53
CA TRP A 176 -5.53 7.67 0.28
C TRP A 176 -5.65 6.77 -0.94
N SER A 177 -6.76 6.03 -1.08
CA SER A 177 -6.96 5.05 -2.18
C SER A 177 -6.94 5.67 -3.58
N ALA A 178 -7.35 6.94 -3.69
CA ALA A 178 -7.33 7.70 -4.94
C ALA A 178 -6.11 8.61 -5.10
N GLU A 179 -5.14 8.57 -4.18
CA GLU A 179 -3.98 9.46 -4.22
C GLU A 179 -3.04 9.09 -5.35
N ARG A 180 -2.64 10.13 -6.08
CA ARG A 180 -1.66 10.01 -7.14
C ARG A 180 -0.24 10.09 -6.61
N ILE A 181 0.67 9.40 -7.26
CA ILE A 181 2.11 9.44 -6.94
C ILE A 181 2.96 9.84 -8.14
N ASP A 182 2.36 9.98 -9.33
CA ASP A 182 3.12 10.33 -10.53
C ASP A 182 3.55 11.79 -10.58
N ASP A 183 2.90 12.67 -9.82
CA ASP A 183 3.35 14.04 -9.60
C ASP A 183 4.65 14.10 -8.78
N MET A 184 4.93 13.08 -7.96
CA MET A 184 6.20 12.97 -7.21
C MET A 184 7.43 12.79 -8.12
N LEU A 185 7.27 12.51 -9.42
CA LEU A 185 8.39 12.62 -10.36
C LEU A 185 9.04 14.01 -10.32
N ALA A 186 8.27 15.06 -10.07
CA ALA A 186 8.81 16.41 -9.96
C ALA A 186 9.74 16.59 -8.74
N ALA A 187 9.57 15.76 -7.70
CA ALA A 187 10.43 15.76 -6.51
C ALA A 187 11.73 14.96 -6.70
N GLN A 188 11.85 14.13 -7.75
CA GLN A 188 13.05 13.36 -8.06
C GLN A 188 14.15 14.23 -8.71
N THR A 189 14.62 15.25 -8.01
CA THR A 189 15.64 16.19 -8.51
C THR A 189 17.07 15.65 -8.34
N PRO A 190 18.03 16.04 -9.18
CA PRO A 190 19.45 15.73 -8.99
C PRO A 190 20.02 16.28 -7.68
N GLU A 191 19.52 17.42 -7.21
CA GLU A 191 19.90 18.04 -5.95
C GLU A 191 19.49 17.16 -4.77
N LEU A 192 18.24 16.69 -4.75
CA LEU A 192 17.76 15.78 -3.71
C LEU A 192 18.48 14.42 -3.76
N ALA A 193 18.73 13.87 -4.96
CA ALA A 193 19.53 12.65 -5.09
C ALA A 193 20.94 12.79 -4.48
N THR A 194 21.58 13.94 -4.73
CA THR A 194 22.89 14.28 -4.17
C THR A 194 22.83 14.39 -2.65
N GLN A 195 21.81 15.06 -2.11
CA GLN A 195 21.58 15.18 -0.67
C GLN A 195 21.40 13.80 -0.01
N LEU A 196 20.59 12.93 -0.63
CA LEU A 196 20.33 11.56 -0.16
C LEU A 196 21.49 10.60 -0.43
N LYS A 197 22.56 11.05 -1.10
CA LYS A 197 23.74 10.25 -1.47
C LYS A 197 23.32 8.99 -2.23
N GLY A 198 22.53 9.17 -3.29
CA GLY A 198 22.07 8.07 -4.14
C GLY A 198 21.69 8.54 -5.54
N ASN A 199 21.03 7.66 -6.28
CA ASN A 199 20.54 7.94 -7.63
C ASN A 199 19.12 7.39 -7.72
N TRP A 200 18.22 8.17 -8.32
CA TRP A 200 16.85 7.74 -8.59
C TRP A 200 16.82 6.55 -9.55
N ALA A 201 15.93 5.60 -9.29
CA ALA A 201 15.66 4.51 -10.19
C ALA A 201 14.95 5.02 -11.44
N MET A 202 15.33 4.46 -12.59
CA MET A 202 14.66 4.76 -13.86
C MET A 202 13.38 3.94 -13.96
N PRO A 203 12.31 4.48 -14.58
CA PRO A 203 11.14 3.67 -14.89
C PRO A 203 11.53 2.49 -15.79
N GLU A 204 10.91 1.34 -15.56
CA GLU A 204 11.12 0.18 -16.41
C GLU A 204 10.76 0.50 -17.87
N LYS A 205 11.63 0.06 -18.80
CA LYS A 205 11.45 0.39 -20.22
C LYS A 205 10.17 -0.24 -20.76
N GLY A 206 9.21 0.61 -21.14
CA GLY A 206 7.92 0.18 -21.70
C GLY A 206 6.90 -0.22 -20.64
N ALA A 207 7.20 -0.06 -19.34
CA ALA A 207 6.20 -0.19 -18.30
C ALA A 207 5.15 0.91 -18.43
N LYS A 208 3.91 0.59 -18.06
CA LYS A 208 2.87 1.60 -17.90
C LYS A 208 3.26 2.51 -16.72
N PRO A 209 3.04 3.83 -16.81
CA PRO A 209 3.26 4.71 -15.68
C PRO A 209 2.45 4.25 -14.47
N THR A 210 3.11 4.05 -13.33
CA THR A 210 2.41 3.92 -12.06
C THR A 210 1.87 5.28 -11.68
N THR A 211 0.58 5.35 -11.37
CA THR A 211 -0.10 6.61 -11.06
C THR A 211 -0.60 6.72 -9.64
N HIS A 212 -0.74 5.61 -8.92
CA HIS A 212 -1.27 5.57 -7.55
C HIS A 212 -0.42 4.62 -6.72
N PHE A 213 -0.56 4.71 -5.40
CA PHE A 213 -0.08 3.64 -4.53
C PHE A 213 -0.67 2.30 -4.96
N GLN A 214 0.14 1.23 -4.91
CA GLN A 214 -0.44 -0.11 -5.05
C GLN A 214 -1.24 -0.50 -3.80
N ARG A 215 -0.75 -0.07 -2.63
CA ARG A 215 -1.41 -0.19 -1.33
C ARG A 215 -1.24 1.13 -0.62
N SER A 216 -2.33 1.83 -0.38
CA SER A 216 -2.26 3.18 0.21
C SER A 216 -1.84 3.12 1.67
N PRO A 217 -1.03 4.07 2.16
CA PRO A 217 -0.71 4.16 3.58
C PRO A 217 -1.97 4.31 4.44
N LEU A 218 -2.02 3.63 5.59
CA LEU A 218 -3.09 3.79 6.59
C LEU A 218 -2.58 4.71 7.70
N MET A 219 -3.17 5.92 7.79
CA MET A 219 -2.87 6.86 8.87
C MET A 219 -3.95 6.80 9.95
N VAL A 220 -3.52 6.62 11.19
CA VAL A 220 -4.40 6.52 12.36
C VAL A 220 -3.95 7.51 13.42
N ASP A 221 -4.85 8.44 13.77
CA ASP A 221 -4.68 9.35 14.91
C ASP A 221 -5.22 8.67 16.17
N LEU A 222 -4.40 8.59 17.20
CA LEU A 222 -4.69 7.93 18.47
C LEU A 222 -4.58 8.91 19.63
N LYS A 223 -5.38 8.67 20.66
CA LYS A 223 -5.30 9.44 21.89
C LYS A 223 -5.54 8.58 23.12
N THR A 224 -4.61 8.66 24.06
CA THR A 224 -4.72 7.96 25.33
C THR A 224 -5.80 8.58 26.21
N LYS A 225 -6.29 7.84 27.20
CA LYS A 225 -7.35 8.32 28.13
C LYS A 225 -6.89 9.54 28.97
N ASP A 226 -5.60 9.65 29.21
CA ASP A 226 -4.91 10.76 29.86
C ASP A 226 -4.53 11.91 28.90
N GLY A 227 -4.78 11.75 27.60
CA GLY A 227 -4.80 12.85 26.63
C GLY A 227 -3.56 12.99 25.76
N TYR A 228 -2.60 12.06 25.84
CA TYR A 228 -1.45 12.01 24.93
C TYR A 228 -1.91 11.61 23.53
N ALA A 229 -1.64 12.46 22.54
CA ALA A 229 -2.05 12.26 21.15
C ALA A 229 -0.83 11.95 20.28
N PHE A 230 -0.98 10.98 19.38
CA PHE A 230 0.04 10.63 18.40
C PHE A 230 -0.59 10.00 17.16
N THR A 231 0.16 9.98 16.07
CA THR A 231 -0.25 9.43 14.78
C THR A 231 0.67 8.28 14.38
N VAL A 232 0.09 7.21 13.84
CA VAL A 232 0.83 6.16 13.12
C VAL A 232 0.47 6.20 11.65
N ILE A 233 1.44 6.00 10.76
CA ILE A 233 1.24 5.77 9.32
C ILE A 233 1.83 4.40 8.99
N SER A 234 0.98 3.39 8.82
CA SER A 234 1.40 2.06 8.36
C SER A 234 1.60 2.06 6.84
N VAL A 235 2.73 1.54 6.39
CA VAL A 235 3.08 1.44 4.97
C VAL A 235 3.46 0.02 4.59
N HIS A 236 3.13 -0.35 3.35
CA HIS A 236 3.66 -1.56 2.70
C HIS A 236 3.98 -1.22 1.24
N TYR A 237 5.16 -0.66 1.01
CA TYR A 237 5.53 -0.19 -0.33
C TYR A 237 5.70 -1.34 -1.32
N LYS A 238 5.69 -1.01 -2.60
CA LYS A 238 5.80 -1.97 -3.70
C LYS A 238 6.99 -2.94 -3.54
N ALA A 239 6.70 -4.24 -3.43
CA ALA A 239 7.69 -5.31 -3.41
C ALA A 239 8.25 -5.64 -4.80
N GLY A 240 9.42 -6.29 -4.85
CA GLY A 240 10.07 -6.76 -6.09
C GLY A 240 11.02 -5.74 -6.74
N ALA A 241 11.33 -5.93 -8.03
CA ALA A 241 12.27 -5.07 -8.78
C ALA A 241 11.60 -3.76 -9.27
N PHE A 242 10.93 -3.03 -8.37
CA PHE A 242 10.11 -1.87 -8.70
C PHE A 242 10.55 -0.60 -7.93
N ASP A 243 11.86 -0.37 -7.87
CA ASP A 243 12.44 0.71 -7.08
C ASP A 243 11.89 2.09 -7.49
N HIS A 244 11.64 2.32 -8.78
CA HIS A 244 11.08 3.59 -9.25
C HIS A 244 9.70 3.90 -8.65
N GLN A 245 8.79 2.92 -8.64
CA GLN A 245 7.48 3.11 -8.00
C GLN A 245 7.63 3.31 -6.50
N ARG A 246 8.47 2.49 -5.86
CA ARG A 246 8.71 2.54 -4.41
C ARG A 246 9.25 3.92 -3.97
N GLU A 247 10.10 4.53 -4.79
CA GLU A 247 10.61 5.90 -4.57
C GLU A 247 9.50 6.95 -4.61
N LEU A 248 8.56 6.84 -5.56
CA LEU A 248 7.41 7.76 -5.65
C LEU A 248 6.45 7.60 -4.46
N GLU A 249 6.16 6.36 -4.07
CA GLU A 249 5.33 6.05 -2.88
C GLU A 249 5.96 6.64 -1.60
N ALA A 250 7.29 6.55 -1.46
CA ALA A 250 8.00 7.11 -0.31
C ALA A 250 8.04 8.64 -0.31
N LEU A 251 8.21 9.27 -1.48
CA LEU A 251 8.16 10.74 -1.62
C LEU A 251 6.78 11.29 -1.23
N GLN A 252 5.72 10.62 -1.71
CA GLN A 252 4.36 11.02 -1.35
C GLN A 252 4.10 10.84 0.15
N THR A 253 4.62 9.76 0.75
CA THR A 253 4.51 9.54 2.20
C THR A 253 5.27 10.61 3.00
N GLU A 254 6.45 11.03 2.54
CA GLU A 254 7.20 12.14 3.15
C GLU A 254 6.43 13.46 3.03
N ALA A 255 5.74 13.71 1.91
CA ALA A 255 4.87 14.87 1.74
C ALA A 255 3.69 14.86 2.74
N PHE A 256 3.10 13.69 3.03
CA PHE A 256 2.09 13.58 4.09
C PHE A 256 2.65 13.95 5.47
N VAL A 257 3.84 13.44 5.81
CA VAL A 257 4.51 13.79 7.08
C VAL A 257 4.82 15.28 7.12
N LYS A 258 5.31 15.86 6.03
CA LYS A 258 5.56 17.29 5.89
C LYS A 258 4.29 18.10 6.14
N ALA A 259 3.16 17.73 5.53
CA ALA A 259 1.89 18.43 5.71
C ALA A 259 1.44 18.41 7.18
N ARG A 260 1.68 17.31 7.90
CA ARG A 260 1.41 17.21 9.34
C ARG A 260 2.34 18.10 10.16
N LEU A 261 3.63 18.12 9.86
CA LEU A 261 4.61 18.99 10.52
C LEU A 261 4.40 20.48 10.23
N ASP A 262 3.97 20.83 9.02
CA ASP A 262 3.64 22.22 8.67
C ASP A 262 2.43 22.72 9.47
N ALA A 263 1.46 21.84 9.75
CA ALA A 263 0.29 22.14 10.57
C ALA A 263 0.61 22.15 12.08
N ASP A 264 1.44 21.22 12.54
CA ASP A 264 1.93 21.13 13.92
C ASP A 264 3.40 20.68 13.94
N PRO A 265 4.36 21.61 14.13
CA PRO A 265 5.78 21.30 14.16
C PRO A 265 6.22 20.37 15.29
N LYS A 266 5.36 20.18 16.32
CA LYS A 266 5.63 19.30 17.46
C LYS A 266 4.86 17.99 17.40
N ILE A 267 4.17 17.70 16.29
CA ILE A 267 3.34 16.50 16.19
C ILE A 267 4.13 15.24 16.51
N ASN A 268 3.51 14.36 17.30
CA ASN A 268 4.02 13.02 17.56
C ASN A 268 3.51 12.08 16.47
N LEU A 269 4.38 11.74 15.51
CA LEU A 269 4.02 10.88 14.38
C LEU A 269 5.13 9.89 14.06
N VAL A 270 4.74 8.65 13.73
CA VAL A 270 5.62 7.60 13.22
C VAL A 270 5.11 7.01 11.90
N VAL A 271 5.99 6.90 10.91
CA VAL A 271 5.81 6.06 9.73
C VAL A 271 6.48 4.72 10.00
N LEU A 272 5.75 3.62 9.86
CA LEU A 272 6.27 2.28 10.15
C LEU A 272 5.65 1.20 9.26
N GLY A 273 6.34 0.07 9.14
CA GLY A 273 5.89 -1.05 8.32
C GLY A 273 6.97 -1.53 7.35
N ASP A 274 6.53 -2.27 6.33
CA ASP A 274 7.41 -2.84 5.30
C ASP A 274 7.70 -1.82 4.18
N PHE A 275 8.92 -1.31 4.17
CA PHE A 275 9.35 -0.35 3.16
C PHE A 275 9.81 -1.05 1.88
N ASN A 276 9.94 -2.38 1.89
CA ASN A 276 10.46 -3.21 0.80
C ASN A 276 11.84 -2.79 0.27
N GLY A 277 12.58 -1.96 1.00
CA GLY A 277 13.87 -1.41 0.62
C GLY A 277 14.87 -1.55 1.75
N THR A 278 16.13 -1.79 1.43
CA THR A 278 17.22 -1.84 2.39
C THR A 278 17.60 -0.43 2.85
N PRO A 279 18.40 -0.29 3.92
CA PRO A 279 18.76 1.03 4.44
C PRO A 279 19.40 1.98 3.42
N ASN A 280 20.03 1.47 2.36
CA ASN A 280 20.71 2.32 1.38
C ASN A 280 19.85 2.69 0.16
N ASP A 281 18.66 2.12 0.06
CA ASP A 281 17.75 2.35 -1.06
C ASP A 281 17.11 3.73 -0.94
N MET A 282 16.82 4.34 -2.09
CA MET A 282 16.36 5.72 -2.16
C MET A 282 15.03 5.93 -1.42
N ASN A 283 14.08 5.01 -1.57
CA ASN A 283 12.78 5.09 -0.90
C ASN A 283 12.91 5.14 0.64
N VAL A 284 13.88 4.43 1.22
CA VAL A 284 14.13 4.45 2.67
C VAL A 284 14.84 5.75 3.06
N LYS A 285 15.82 6.20 2.26
CA LYS A 285 16.56 7.44 2.51
C LYS A 285 15.68 8.68 2.46
N VAL A 286 14.69 8.72 1.57
CA VAL A 286 13.71 9.81 1.47
C VAL A 286 13.13 10.15 2.83
N LEU A 287 12.73 9.14 3.61
CA LEU A 287 12.21 9.33 4.97
C LEU A 287 13.34 9.41 6.00
N ARG A 288 14.26 8.45 6.04
CA ARG A 288 15.26 8.33 7.13
C ARG A 288 16.26 9.50 7.17
N THR A 289 16.51 10.13 6.04
CA THR A 289 17.45 11.25 5.92
C THR A 289 16.78 12.52 5.38
N SER A 290 15.46 12.62 5.54
CA SER A 290 14.68 13.78 5.15
C SER A 290 15.23 15.06 5.81
N ALA A 291 15.13 16.18 5.10
CA ALA A 291 15.41 17.51 5.64
C ALA A 291 14.41 17.94 6.73
N LEU A 292 13.29 17.22 6.90
CA LEU A 292 12.32 17.42 7.98
C LEU A 292 12.87 17.04 9.38
N GLY A 293 14.08 16.48 9.46
CA GLY A 293 14.69 16.09 10.73
C GLY A 293 14.15 14.80 11.32
N LEU A 294 13.53 13.95 10.51
CA LEU A 294 12.96 12.67 10.94
C LEU A 294 14.05 11.75 11.56
N ARG A 295 13.64 10.95 12.53
CA ARG A 295 14.52 10.09 13.34
C ARG A 295 14.18 8.63 13.14
N SER A 296 15.19 7.79 12.97
CA SER A 296 14.98 6.35 12.83
C SER A 296 14.82 5.70 14.20
N GLY A 297 13.90 4.75 14.34
CA GLY A 297 13.82 3.89 15.51
C GLY A 297 15.14 3.17 15.80
N TYR A 298 15.90 2.86 14.74
CA TYR A 298 17.24 2.27 14.85
C TYR A 298 18.20 3.12 15.70
N ASP A 299 18.03 4.45 15.76
CA ASP A 299 18.86 5.33 16.60
C ASP A 299 18.73 5.01 18.10
N PHE A 300 17.59 4.44 18.50
CA PHE A 300 17.18 4.16 19.88
C PHE A 300 17.36 2.67 20.25
N ARG A 301 18.19 1.95 19.51
CA ARG A 301 18.49 0.54 19.79
C ARG A 301 19.41 0.40 21.01
N ALA A 302 19.13 -0.60 21.86
CA ALA A 302 19.94 -0.85 23.06
C ALA A 302 21.41 -1.16 22.73
N GLN A 303 21.65 -1.98 21.69
CA GLN A 303 22.98 -2.45 21.33
C GLN A 303 23.45 -1.81 20.02
N LYS A 304 24.17 -0.69 20.11
CA LYS A 304 24.54 0.11 18.94
C LYS A 304 25.49 -0.59 17.97
N GLU A 305 26.37 -1.43 18.51
CA GLU A 305 27.42 -2.16 17.79
C GLU A 305 27.13 -3.67 17.63
N ALA A 306 25.85 -4.08 17.80
CA ALA A 306 25.49 -5.48 17.63
C ALA A 306 25.61 -5.95 16.17
N PRO A 307 25.76 -7.27 15.95
CA PRO A 307 25.68 -7.85 14.61
C PRO A 307 24.36 -7.49 13.92
N LYS A 308 24.39 -7.35 12.59
CA LYS A 308 23.21 -6.95 11.80
C LYS A 308 22.01 -7.90 12.00
N GLU A 309 22.29 -9.15 12.36
CA GLU A 309 21.29 -10.19 12.60
C GLU A 309 20.31 -9.78 13.70
N LEU A 310 20.78 -9.02 14.71
CA LEU A 310 19.93 -8.55 15.81
C LEU A 310 18.85 -7.57 15.35
N TYR A 311 19.04 -6.90 14.21
CA TYR A 311 18.11 -5.90 13.66
C TYR A 311 17.70 -6.20 12.22
N THR A 312 17.87 -7.46 11.81
CA THR A 312 17.36 -7.97 10.54
C THR A 312 15.87 -8.24 10.71
N THR A 313 15.05 -7.72 9.79
CA THR A 313 13.58 -7.76 9.89
C THR A 313 12.94 -8.75 8.94
N HIS A 314 13.72 -9.40 8.06
CA HIS A 314 13.21 -10.32 7.06
C HIS A 314 14.09 -11.57 6.91
N ALA A 315 13.47 -12.74 6.68
CA ALA A 315 14.10 -14.06 6.57
C ALA A 315 15.18 -14.12 5.47
N SER A 316 15.09 -13.25 4.47
CA SER A 316 16.12 -13.10 3.43
C SER A 316 17.39 -12.35 3.90
N ASN A 317 17.62 -12.18 5.21
CA ASN A 317 18.75 -11.44 5.77
C ASN A 317 18.79 -9.95 5.36
N ARG A 318 17.62 -9.32 5.23
CA ARG A 318 17.47 -7.89 4.92
C ARG A 318 16.74 -7.19 6.07
N SER A 319 17.10 -5.92 6.32
CA SER A 319 16.30 -5.01 7.14
C SER A 319 15.49 -4.14 6.17
N ILE A 320 14.21 -4.47 6.01
CA ILE A 320 13.30 -3.78 5.08
C ILE A 320 12.09 -3.15 5.78
N ASP A 321 11.94 -3.42 7.07
CA ASP A 321 10.89 -2.89 7.91
C ASP A 321 11.51 -1.82 8.82
N PHE A 322 10.82 -0.68 8.98
CA PHE A 322 11.37 0.48 9.69
C PHE A 322 10.33 1.18 10.55
N MET A 323 10.83 2.01 11.47
CA MET A 323 10.11 3.09 12.13
C MET A 323 10.86 4.39 11.90
N ILE A 324 10.19 5.39 11.32
CA ILE A 324 10.72 6.72 11.06
C ILE A 324 9.77 7.74 11.69
N MET A 325 10.28 8.52 12.64
CA MET A 325 9.48 9.36 13.54
C MET A 325 9.76 10.84 13.29
N THR A 326 8.76 11.68 13.53
CA THR A 326 8.96 13.13 13.65
C THR A 326 9.87 13.47 14.84
N PRO A 327 10.50 14.67 14.84
CA PRO A 327 11.27 15.12 15.98
C PRO A 327 10.50 15.08 17.31
N GLY A 328 9.23 15.51 17.33
CA GLY A 328 8.38 15.49 18.53
C GLY A 328 8.27 14.09 19.14
N MET A 329 7.84 13.11 18.34
CA MET A 329 7.71 11.73 18.85
C MET A 329 9.05 11.15 19.30
N ALA A 330 10.14 11.50 18.61
CA ALA A 330 11.47 11.04 18.95
C ALA A 330 11.99 11.57 20.30
N GLU A 331 11.44 12.67 20.83
CA GLU A 331 11.73 13.18 22.18
C GLU A 331 11.08 12.31 23.27
N ASP A 332 9.93 11.70 22.97
CA ASP A 332 9.21 10.82 23.89
C ASP A 332 9.72 9.36 23.86
N VAL A 333 10.57 9.00 22.90
CA VAL A 333 11.10 7.63 22.79
C VAL A 333 12.01 7.29 23.95
N VAL A 334 11.79 6.11 24.53
CA VAL A 334 12.70 5.53 25.54
C VAL A 334 13.99 5.07 24.85
N ASP A 335 15.13 5.67 25.21
CA ASP A 335 16.43 5.26 24.67
C ASP A 335 16.71 3.78 24.99
N GLY A 336 17.19 3.05 23.99
CA GLY A 336 17.42 1.61 24.09
C GLY A 336 16.17 0.74 23.95
N SER A 337 14.98 1.30 23.70
CA SER A 337 13.74 0.52 23.59
C SER A 337 13.47 -0.07 22.20
N TYR A 338 14.20 0.33 21.16
CA TYR A 338 14.00 -0.26 19.83
C TYR A 338 14.54 -1.70 19.78
N PHE A 339 13.70 -2.63 19.34
CA PHE A 339 14.09 -4.02 19.11
C PHE A 339 13.34 -4.65 17.93
N VAL A 340 13.93 -5.70 17.37
CA VAL A 340 13.27 -6.63 16.46
C VAL A 340 13.07 -7.93 17.23
N LEU A 341 11.84 -8.42 17.30
CA LEU A 341 11.52 -9.69 17.97
C LEU A 341 11.73 -10.85 16.99
N GLY A 342 12.59 -11.78 17.38
CA GLY A 342 12.84 -12.99 16.62
C GLY A 342 11.66 -13.95 16.68
N THR A 343 11.25 -14.45 15.52
CA THR A 343 10.32 -15.58 15.38
C THR A 343 11.05 -16.76 14.74
N LEU A 344 10.40 -17.93 14.68
CA LEU A 344 11.05 -19.14 14.16
C LEU A 344 11.43 -18.94 12.69
N HIS A 345 12.73 -18.97 12.40
CA HIS A 345 13.25 -19.08 11.05
C HIS A 345 13.35 -20.57 10.66
N ALA A 346 12.97 -20.90 9.43
CA ALA A 346 13.16 -22.24 8.87
C ALA A 346 14.64 -22.63 8.76
N ALA A 347 14.93 -23.92 8.56
CA ALA A 347 16.31 -24.37 8.33
C ALA A 347 16.87 -23.80 7.02
N SER A 348 18.20 -23.69 6.90
CA SER A 348 18.85 -23.03 5.74
C SER A 348 18.67 -23.74 4.40
N ASP A 349 18.25 -24.99 4.44
CA ASP A 349 17.95 -25.82 3.27
C ASP A 349 16.45 -25.88 2.93
N TRP A 350 15.60 -25.20 3.72
CA TRP A 350 14.19 -25.05 3.37
C TRP A 350 14.03 -24.12 2.16
N ASP A 351 13.26 -24.58 1.17
CA ASP A 351 12.95 -23.84 -0.04
C ASP A 351 11.51 -23.33 0.03
N TYR A 352 11.34 -22.05 0.33
CA TYR A 352 10.03 -21.40 0.43
C TYR A 352 9.18 -21.56 -0.84
N LYS A 353 9.81 -21.71 -2.02
CA LYS A 353 9.09 -21.93 -3.29
C LYS A 353 8.39 -23.28 -3.34
N LYS A 354 8.74 -24.18 -2.42
CA LYS A 354 8.14 -25.50 -2.26
C LYS A 354 7.29 -25.59 -1.00
N ALA A 355 6.88 -24.48 -0.39
CA ALA A 355 6.09 -24.48 0.84
C ALA A 355 4.78 -25.30 0.75
N ALA A 356 4.21 -25.45 -0.45
CA ALA A 356 3.05 -26.32 -0.67
C ALA A 356 3.37 -27.82 -0.55
N GLU A 357 4.57 -28.24 -0.94
CA GLU A 357 5.06 -29.63 -0.89
C GLU A 357 5.76 -29.94 0.43
N ILE A 358 6.55 -28.98 0.92
CA ILE A 358 7.39 -29.04 2.10
C ILE A 358 7.05 -27.81 2.95
N PRO A 359 6.03 -27.92 3.83
CA PRO A 359 5.60 -26.79 4.65
C PRO A 359 6.75 -26.31 5.56
N PRO A 360 6.73 -25.03 5.96
CA PRO A 360 7.67 -24.53 6.95
C PRO A 360 7.52 -25.30 8.27
N PRO A 361 8.55 -25.28 9.14
CA PRO A 361 8.46 -25.96 10.43
C PRO A 361 7.36 -25.37 11.32
N ASP A 362 6.76 -26.21 12.16
CA ASP A 362 5.79 -25.78 13.17
C ASP A 362 6.35 -24.63 14.02
N GLY A 363 5.58 -23.54 14.13
CA GLY A 363 5.98 -22.32 14.83
C GLY A 363 6.53 -21.22 13.93
N TYR A 364 6.70 -21.47 12.63
CA TYR A 364 6.94 -20.43 11.63
C TYR A 364 5.69 -19.54 11.51
N ALA A 365 5.87 -18.24 11.65
CA ALA A 365 4.78 -17.27 11.75
C ALA A 365 4.66 -16.40 10.49
N SER A 366 5.77 -15.80 10.06
CA SER A 366 5.91 -14.91 8.90
C SER A 366 7.38 -14.91 8.47
N ASP A 367 7.67 -14.56 7.22
CA ASP A 367 9.03 -14.25 6.75
C ASP A 367 9.54 -12.90 7.25
N HIS A 368 8.68 -12.07 7.84
CA HIS A 368 9.06 -10.86 8.55
C HIS A 368 9.16 -11.08 10.07
N TYR A 369 10.00 -10.27 10.71
CA TYR A 369 10.19 -10.20 12.15
C TYR A 369 9.62 -8.88 12.68
N PRO A 370 8.70 -8.92 13.66
CA PRO A 370 8.10 -7.71 14.17
C PRO A 370 9.13 -6.80 14.82
N LEU A 371 8.98 -5.50 14.63
CA LEU A 371 9.82 -4.48 15.26
C LEU A 371 8.97 -3.58 16.14
N ALA A 372 9.55 -3.16 17.26
CA ALA A 372 8.87 -2.39 18.29
C ALA A 372 9.77 -1.30 18.86
N ILE A 373 9.12 -0.23 19.33
CA ILE A 373 9.76 0.84 20.08
C ILE A 373 8.81 1.32 21.18
N GLU A 374 9.35 1.90 22.24
CA GLU A 374 8.57 2.42 23.34
C GLU A 374 8.65 3.94 23.40
N ILE A 375 7.49 4.57 23.61
CA ILE A 375 7.38 5.98 23.93
C ILE A 375 6.87 6.13 25.36
N LEU A 376 7.32 7.16 26.07
CA LEU A 376 6.78 7.57 27.35
C LEU A 376 5.82 8.75 27.10
N PRO A 377 4.51 8.56 27.25
CA PRO A 377 3.57 9.68 27.25
C PRO A 377 3.94 10.66 28.35
N THR A 378 4.45 11.83 27.99
CA THR A 378 4.73 12.90 28.94
C THR A 378 3.53 13.85 29.00
N ASN A 379 2.96 14.02 30.20
CA ASN A 379 1.87 14.99 30.43
C ASN A 379 2.38 16.46 30.44
N GLU A 380 3.66 16.69 30.16
CA GLU A 380 4.30 18.02 30.23
C GLU A 380 4.34 18.76 28.89
N GLY A 381 3.91 18.13 27.79
CA GLY A 381 3.58 18.84 26.56
C GLY A 381 2.17 19.42 26.68
N GLU A 382 2.04 20.76 26.62
CA GLU A 382 0.76 21.46 26.46
C GLU A 382 -0.17 20.66 25.56
N HIS A 383 -1.38 20.32 26.04
CA HIS A 383 -2.37 19.52 25.32
C HIS A 383 -2.36 19.81 23.82
N HIS A 384 -1.71 18.94 23.05
CA HIS A 384 -1.61 19.05 21.60
C HIS A 384 -2.97 18.69 21.04
N VAL A 385 -3.79 19.72 20.83
CA VAL A 385 -5.02 19.61 20.08
C VAL A 385 -4.58 19.44 18.63
N LEU A 386 -4.79 18.24 18.07
CA LEU A 386 -4.70 18.03 16.62
C LEU A 386 -5.45 19.17 15.94
N PRO A 387 -4.80 19.99 15.09
CA PRO A 387 -5.52 21.02 14.37
C PRO A 387 -6.58 20.33 13.51
N THR A 388 -7.85 20.56 13.84
CA THR A 388 -8.93 20.37 12.88
C THR A 388 -8.59 21.28 11.71
N THR A 389 -8.15 20.71 10.59
CA THR A 389 -8.15 21.43 9.33
C THR A 389 -9.54 22.04 9.17
N PRO A 390 -9.68 23.35 8.86
CA PRO A 390 -10.99 23.92 8.65
C PRO A 390 -11.58 23.26 7.41
N SER A 391 -12.51 22.33 7.62
CA SER A 391 -13.67 22.25 6.74
C SER A 391 -14.29 23.64 6.75
N GLN A 392 -14.43 24.24 5.57
CA GLN A 392 -15.09 25.53 5.44
C GLN A 392 -16.43 25.52 6.20
N GLU A 393 -16.59 26.51 7.06
CA GLU A 393 -17.64 26.63 8.07
C GLU A 393 -19.05 26.43 7.51
N ALA A 394 -19.90 25.76 8.30
CA ALA A 394 -21.28 26.17 8.47
C ALA A 394 -21.62 26.21 9.96
N THR A 395 -22.10 27.36 10.40
CA THR A 395 -22.42 27.75 11.78
C THR A 395 -23.66 27.02 12.34
N PRO A 396 -23.86 27.03 13.68
CA PRO A 396 -24.66 26.03 14.39
C PRO A 396 -26.12 26.45 14.62
N ALA A 397 -27.03 25.47 14.58
CA ALA A 397 -28.35 25.58 15.18
C ALA A 397 -28.59 24.43 16.16
N THR A 398 -28.45 24.77 17.44
CA THR A 398 -29.22 24.31 18.61
C THR A 398 -29.42 22.81 18.84
N ARG A 399 -28.75 22.33 19.90
CA ARG A 399 -29.01 21.10 20.67
C ARG A 399 -30.49 20.96 21.07
N GLN A 400 -31.06 19.78 20.78
CA GLN A 400 -32.05 19.13 21.65
C GLN A 400 -31.69 17.65 21.86
N GLU A 401 -31.90 17.20 23.09
CA GLU A 401 -31.46 15.93 23.67
C GLU A 401 -32.15 14.68 23.10
N ALA A 402 -31.49 13.53 23.31
CA ALA A 402 -31.84 12.16 22.89
C ALA A 402 -33.15 11.61 23.50
N PRO A 403 -33.66 10.43 23.05
CA PRO A 403 -33.09 9.16 23.53
C PRO A 403 -33.08 7.98 22.52
N SER A 404 -32.08 7.10 22.73
CA SER A 404 -32.07 5.63 22.54
C SER A 404 -32.89 4.97 21.41
N LYS A 405 -32.21 4.21 20.54
CA LYS A 405 -32.11 2.73 20.58
C LYS A 405 -31.39 2.22 19.33
N SER A 406 -30.44 1.33 19.57
CA SER A 406 -29.87 0.40 18.60
C SER A 406 -30.97 -0.41 17.90
N THR A 407 -30.90 -0.47 16.58
CA THR A 407 -31.36 -1.62 15.79
C THR A 407 -30.46 -1.74 14.56
N ASN A 408 -29.72 -2.85 14.50
CA ASN A 408 -29.18 -3.40 13.27
C ASN A 408 -30.30 -3.53 12.22
N THR A 409 -30.06 -3.01 11.03
CA THR A 409 -30.84 -3.39 9.84
C THR A 409 -29.90 -3.96 8.80
N THR A 410 -29.79 -5.28 8.82
CA THR A 410 -29.55 -6.10 7.63
C THR A 410 -30.53 -5.67 6.54
N SER A 411 -30.04 -5.35 5.35
CA SER A 411 -30.88 -5.05 4.19
C SER A 411 -31.67 -6.31 3.79
N GLU A 412 -33.01 -6.21 3.86
CA GLU A 412 -33.91 -7.19 3.23
C GLU A 412 -33.76 -7.16 1.70
N PRO A 413 -33.93 -8.30 1.01
CA PRO A 413 -33.88 -8.36 -0.45
C PRO A 413 -35.05 -7.58 -1.07
N SER A 414 -34.75 -6.68 -2.02
CA SER A 414 -35.78 -5.89 -2.72
C SER A 414 -36.74 -6.77 -3.52
N ALA A 415 -38.02 -6.41 -3.48
CA ALA A 415 -39.07 -7.05 -4.26
C ALA A 415 -38.86 -6.82 -5.77
N ASP A 416 -38.94 -7.92 -6.53
CA ASP A 416 -39.01 -8.03 -8.00
C ASP A 416 -38.41 -6.90 -8.84
N GLY A 417 -37.09 -6.98 -9.07
CA GLY A 417 -36.43 -6.41 -10.24
C GLY A 417 -36.05 -4.92 -10.17
N ALA A 418 -36.41 -4.22 -9.09
CA ALA A 418 -35.91 -2.86 -8.85
C ALA A 418 -34.43 -2.87 -8.43
N PRO A 419 -33.62 -1.90 -8.88
CA PRO A 419 -32.23 -1.77 -8.44
C PRO A 419 -32.16 -1.58 -6.92
N PRO A 420 -31.17 -2.21 -6.24
CA PRO A 420 -31.00 -2.06 -4.81
C PRO A 420 -30.64 -0.60 -4.47
N LYS A 421 -31.03 -0.18 -3.26
CA LYS A 421 -30.56 1.08 -2.69
C LYS A 421 -29.05 0.95 -2.43
N PRO A 422 -28.22 1.97 -2.72
CA PRO A 422 -26.80 1.95 -2.42
C PRO A 422 -26.51 1.67 -0.94
N ILE A 423 -25.34 1.06 -0.68
CA ILE A 423 -24.84 0.79 0.68
C ILE A 423 -24.65 2.10 1.46
N GLY A 424 -25.07 2.10 2.73
CA GLY A 424 -25.07 3.26 3.63
C GLY A 424 -26.46 3.81 3.93
N ASP A 425 -26.60 4.51 5.05
CA ASP A 425 -27.91 4.99 5.52
C ASP A 425 -28.47 6.11 4.61
N ALA A 426 -27.61 6.99 4.07
CA ALA A 426 -27.96 8.10 3.19
C ALA A 426 -26.78 8.57 2.30
N ALA A 427 -27.09 9.26 1.20
CA ALA A 427 -26.09 9.94 0.36
C ALA A 427 -25.38 11.06 1.13
N SER A 428 -24.08 11.22 0.89
CA SER A 428 -23.32 12.34 1.45
C SER A 428 -23.73 13.67 0.81
N ALA A 429 -23.47 14.80 1.49
CA ALA A 429 -23.73 16.13 0.92
C ALA A 429 -22.95 16.36 -0.39
N SER A 430 -21.75 15.77 -0.52
CA SER A 430 -20.97 15.78 -1.76
C SER A 430 -21.61 14.96 -2.88
N ASP A 431 -22.19 13.80 -2.58
CA ASP A 431 -22.88 12.98 -3.58
C ASP A 431 -24.13 13.70 -4.09
N VAL A 432 -24.88 14.34 -3.19
CA VAL A 432 -26.05 15.15 -3.55
C VAL A 432 -25.64 16.33 -4.43
N ALA A 433 -24.61 17.08 -4.03
CA ALA A 433 -24.13 18.22 -4.81
C ALA A 433 -23.61 17.82 -6.21
N LEU A 434 -22.91 16.69 -6.30
CA LEU A 434 -22.41 16.16 -7.57
C LEU A 434 -23.54 15.65 -8.46
N ALA A 435 -24.53 14.94 -7.89
CA ALA A 435 -25.71 14.50 -8.62
C ALA A 435 -26.50 15.70 -9.16
N ASP A 436 -26.67 16.76 -8.38
CA ASP A 436 -27.34 17.99 -8.82
C ASP A 436 -26.56 18.69 -9.95
N ALA A 437 -25.23 18.72 -9.87
CA ALA A 437 -24.38 19.26 -10.94
C ALA A 437 -24.50 18.44 -12.24
N LEU A 438 -24.51 17.12 -12.14
CA LEU A 438 -24.69 16.21 -13.29
C LEU A 438 -26.05 16.38 -13.95
N LYS A 439 -27.13 16.42 -13.14
CA LYS A 439 -28.49 16.70 -13.63
C LYS A 439 -28.60 18.06 -14.29
N THR A 440 -27.96 19.08 -13.71
CA THR A 440 -27.90 20.43 -14.28
C THR A 440 -27.17 20.44 -15.63
N ALA A 441 -26.11 19.64 -15.76
CA ALA A 441 -25.41 19.41 -17.02
C ALA A 441 -26.20 18.54 -18.01
N GLY A 442 -27.38 18.05 -17.64
CA GLY A 442 -28.30 17.27 -18.47
C GLY A 442 -28.05 15.76 -18.42
N TRP A 443 -27.18 15.26 -17.54
CA TRP A 443 -26.86 13.85 -17.41
C TRP A 443 -27.82 13.13 -16.45
N HIS A 444 -28.27 11.97 -16.88
CA HIS A 444 -28.96 10.98 -16.04
C HIS A 444 -28.28 9.62 -16.20
N TYR A 445 -28.48 8.76 -15.22
CA TYR A 445 -27.96 7.40 -15.21
C TYR A 445 -29.07 6.41 -15.52
N GLU A 446 -28.82 5.56 -16.51
CA GLU A 446 -29.66 4.41 -16.83
C GLU A 446 -29.12 3.21 -16.06
N MET A 447 -29.92 2.73 -15.10
CA MET A 447 -29.53 1.62 -14.23
C MET A 447 -29.28 0.32 -15.02
N PRO A 448 -28.42 -0.56 -14.50
CA PRO A 448 -28.30 -1.89 -15.04
C PRO A 448 -29.63 -2.67 -14.99
N GLN A 449 -29.89 -3.48 -16.02
CA GLN A 449 -31.17 -4.21 -16.14
C GLN A 449 -30.94 -5.70 -16.40
N PRO A 450 -31.72 -6.59 -15.76
CA PRO A 450 -31.66 -8.03 -16.04
C PRO A 450 -32.34 -8.37 -17.37
N LYS A 451 -31.74 -9.28 -18.15
CA LYS A 451 -32.33 -9.76 -19.42
C LYS A 451 -33.29 -10.93 -19.22
N SER A 452 -33.01 -11.80 -18.26
CA SER A 452 -33.75 -13.06 -18.03
C SER A 452 -34.52 -13.04 -16.71
N LYS A 453 -35.59 -13.84 -16.62
CA LYS A 453 -36.39 -13.99 -15.39
C LYS A 453 -35.60 -14.58 -14.20
N THR A 454 -34.46 -15.21 -14.47
CA THR A 454 -33.54 -15.76 -13.46
C THR A 454 -32.47 -14.77 -13.01
N ALA A 455 -32.25 -13.69 -13.78
CA ALA A 455 -31.33 -12.62 -13.41
C ALA A 455 -32.00 -11.70 -12.38
N LYS A 456 -31.41 -11.63 -11.20
CA LYS A 456 -31.87 -10.79 -10.08
C LYS A 456 -30.66 -10.06 -9.50
N TRP A 457 -30.86 -8.86 -8.99
CA TRP A 457 -29.81 -8.13 -8.27
C TRP A 457 -29.28 -9.00 -7.12
N GLY A 458 -27.96 -9.08 -6.98
CA GLY A 458 -27.30 -10.01 -6.03
C GLY A 458 -27.21 -11.47 -6.48
N ASN A 459 -27.69 -11.84 -7.69
CA ASN A 459 -27.47 -13.17 -8.27
C ASN A 459 -26.24 -13.15 -9.19
N PHE A 460 -25.16 -13.81 -8.77
CA PHE A 460 -23.87 -13.82 -9.49
C PHE A 460 -23.68 -15.01 -10.43
N ASN A 461 -24.75 -15.74 -10.76
CA ASN A 461 -24.69 -16.85 -11.71
C ASN A 461 -24.16 -16.40 -13.09
N LYS A 462 -23.02 -16.97 -13.51
CA LYS A 462 -22.34 -16.66 -14.79
C LYS A 462 -23.19 -16.95 -16.05
N GLY A 463 -24.32 -17.64 -15.90
CA GLY A 463 -25.32 -17.87 -16.96
C GLY A 463 -26.32 -16.74 -17.19
N THR A 464 -26.35 -15.69 -16.36
CA THR A 464 -27.27 -14.56 -16.54
C THR A 464 -26.76 -13.53 -17.55
N THR A 465 -27.63 -12.66 -18.05
CA THR A 465 -27.27 -11.59 -18.98
C THR A 465 -27.86 -10.29 -18.48
N TRP A 466 -27.05 -9.24 -18.50
CA TRP A 466 -27.37 -7.93 -17.95
C TRP A 466 -27.06 -6.82 -18.94
N PHE A 467 -27.83 -5.76 -18.85
CA PHE A 467 -27.48 -4.47 -19.40
C PHE A 467 -26.64 -3.74 -18.33
N PRO A 468 -25.42 -3.27 -18.61
CA PRO A 468 -24.46 -2.87 -17.57
C PRO A 468 -24.63 -1.45 -17.02
N GLY A 469 -25.68 -0.72 -17.44
CA GLY A 469 -25.89 0.68 -17.10
C GLY A 469 -25.02 1.63 -17.92
N TYR A 470 -25.42 2.91 -18.00
CA TYR A 470 -24.68 3.97 -18.69
C TYR A 470 -25.26 5.35 -18.38
N TRP A 471 -24.48 6.40 -18.65
CA TRP A 471 -24.93 7.79 -18.57
C TRP A 471 -25.46 8.27 -19.91
N LEU A 472 -26.59 8.99 -19.89
CA LEU A 472 -27.19 9.62 -21.05
C LEU A 472 -27.42 11.11 -20.77
N ASN A 473 -27.01 11.96 -21.71
CA ASN A 473 -27.26 13.38 -21.63
C ASN A 473 -28.54 13.73 -22.40
N ALA A 474 -29.59 14.14 -21.70
CA ALA A 474 -30.90 14.43 -22.29
C ALA A 474 -30.88 15.64 -23.25
N THR A 475 -29.93 16.57 -23.05
CA THR A 475 -29.83 17.80 -23.84
C THR A 475 -29.06 17.59 -25.14
N THR A 476 -28.03 16.74 -25.12
CA THR A 476 -27.09 16.56 -26.24
C THR A 476 -27.19 15.20 -26.91
N ASN A 477 -27.98 14.27 -26.35
CA ASN A 477 -28.05 12.86 -26.74
C ASN A 477 -26.69 12.12 -26.70
N LYS A 478 -25.70 12.67 -25.99
CA LYS A 478 -24.42 12.00 -25.76
C LYS A 478 -24.57 10.91 -24.73
N THR A 479 -23.81 9.84 -24.91
CA THR A 479 -23.71 8.75 -23.95
C THR A 479 -22.32 8.73 -23.31
N SER A 480 -22.23 8.19 -22.10
CA SER A 480 -20.96 7.97 -21.43
C SER A 480 -21.02 6.64 -20.66
N ALA A 481 -19.99 5.81 -20.76
CA ALA A 481 -19.92 4.58 -19.97
C ALA A 481 -19.44 4.88 -18.54
N THR A 482 -18.62 5.91 -18.38
CA THR A 482 -18.11 6.41 -17.10
C THR A 482 -18.88 7.65 -16.64
N GLN A 483 -18.84 7.95 -15.35
CA GLN A 483 -19.45 9.15 -14.79
C GLN A 483 -18.78 10.41 -15.35
N PRO A 484 -19.52 11.34 -15.96
CA PRO A 484 -18.98 12.64 -16.36
C PRO A 484 -18.41 13.41 -15.16
N VAL A 485 -17.30 14.12 -15.35
CA VAL A 485 -16.57 14.76 -14.24
C VAL A 485 -16.53 16.28 -14.38
N ALA A 486 -16.50 16.99 -13.25
CA ALA A 486 -16.46 18.45 -13.28
C ALA A 486 -15.18 19.00 -13.95
N SER A 487 -14.06 18.28 -13.85
CA SER A 487 -12.76 18.69 -14.39
C SER A 487 -12.74 18.85 -15.92
N ASP A 488 -13.66 18.18 -16.63
CA ASP A 488 -13.79 18.31 -18.08
C ASP A 488 -15.05 19.07 -18.52
N ASN A 489 -15.75 19.70 -17.57
CA ASN A 489 -17.09 20.28 -17.73
C ASN A 489 -18.16 19.24 -18.10
N PHE A 490 -18.12 18.07 -17.48
CA PHE A 490 -19.08 16.98 -17.66
C PHE A 490 -19.24 16.57 -19.13
N LYS A 491 -18.14 16.42 -19.87
CA LYS A 491 -18.18 16.04 -21.29
C LYS A 491 -18.65 14.60 -21.51
N GLY A 492 -18.36 13.72 -20.54
CA GLY A 492 -18.51 12.28 -20.70
C GLY A 492 -17.48 11.69 -21.68
N ASP A 493 -17.31 10.37 -21.63
CA ASP A 493 -16.33 9.66 -22.47
C ASP A 493 -16.79 9.45 -23.92
N GLY A 494 -18.06 9.74 -24.22
CA GLY A 494 -18.63 9.62 -25.56
C GLY A 494 -18.79 8.17 -26.04
N LEU A 495 -18.61 7.18 -25.16
CA LEU A 495 -18.78 5.77 -25.51
C LEU A 495 -20.27 5.49 -25.79
N PRO A 496 -20.58 4.67 -26.80
CA PRO A 496 -21.95 4.39 -27.19
C PRO A 496 -22.68 3.63 -26.08
N LYS A 497 -24.02 3.65 -26.14
CA LYS A 497 -24.88 2.79 -25.31
C LYS A 497 -24.35 1.34 -25.34
N PRO A 498 -24.10 0.72 -24.18
CA PRO A 498 -23.50 -0.60 -24.11
C PRO A 498 -24.43 -1.69 -24.65
N ALA A 499 -23.84 -2.81 -25.08
CA ALA A 499 -24.60 -4.01 -25.43
C ALA A 499 -24.94 -4.83 -24.17
N TRP A 500 -25.88 -5.76 -24.30
CA TRP A 500 -26.14 -6.76 -23.28
C TRP A 500 -24.91 -7.66 -23.08
N VAL A 501 -24.49 -7.85 -21.85
CA VAL A 501 -23.31 -8.63 -21.46
C VAL A 501 -23.72 -9.87 -20.66
N LYS A 502 -23.06 -11.00 -20.91
CA LYS A 502 -23.20 -12.21 -20.07
C LYS A 502 -22.36 -12.05 -18.81
N GLY A 503 -22.92 -12.44 -17.67
CA GLY A 503 -22.29 -12.28 -16.36
C GLY A 503 -23.32 -12.29 -15.24
N GLY A 504 -22.85 -12.40 -14.01
CA GLY A 504 -23.68 -12.19 -12.81
C GLY A 504 -24.23 -10.75 -12.73
N SER A 505 -25.02 -10.47 -11.70
CA SER A 505 -25.47 -9.11 -11.38
C SER A 505 -24.28 -8.12 -11.41
N PRO A 506 -24.43 -6.94 -12.04
CA PRO A 506 -23.51 -5.82 -11.88
C PRO A 506 -23.39 -5.40 -10.41
N SER A 507 -22.33 -4.64 -10.11
CA SER A 507 -22.14 -4.03 -8.80
C SER A 507 -23.33 -3.14 -8.43
N GLU A 508 -23.57 -2.99 -7.13
CA GLU A 508 -24.57 -2.05 -6.64
C GLU A 508 -24.23 -0.62 -7.12
N PRO A 509 -25.24 0.19 -7.45
CA PRO A 509 -25.03 1.54 -7.92
C PRO A 509 -24.46 2.42 -6.79
N SER A 510 -23.61 3.38 -7.15
CA SER A 510 -23.20 4.44 -6.23
C SER A 510 -24.39 5.35 -5.86
N TRP A 511 -24.25 6.12 -4.77
CA TRP A 511 -25.24 7.14 -4.41
C TRP A 511 -25.46 8.18 -5.51
N VAL A 512 -24.42 8.56 -6.25
CA VAL A 512 -24.53 9.52 -7.37
C VAL A 512 -25.29 8.92 -8.55
N GLU A 513 -24.99 7.68 -8.95
CA GLU A 513 -25.74 6.95 -9.99
C GLU A 513 -27.20 6.76 -9.61
N PHE A 514 -27.46 6.34 -8.36
CA PHE A 514 -28.82 6.16 -7.84
C PHE A 514 -29.60 7.47 -7.81
N LEU A 515 -29.01 8.56 -7.32
CA LEU A 515 -29.63 9.88 -7.30
C LEU A 515 -29.87 10.43 -8.72
N CYS A 516 -29.03 10.08 -9.69
CA CYS A 516 -29.17 10.47 -11.10
C CYS A 516 -30.06 9.53 -11.91
N THR A 517 -30.65 8.50 -11.30
CA THR A 517 -31.59 7.59 -11.96
C THR A 517 -33.01 8.16 -11.93
N GLY A 518 -33.75 8.09 -13.05
CA GLY A 518 -35.20 8.31 -13.07
C GLY A 518 -35.67 9.77 -13.01
N SER A 519 -34.93 10.70 -13.63
CA SER A 519 -35.40 12.09 -13.87
C SER A 519 -36.06 12.23 -15.23
#